data_AF-A0A351YBN4-F1
#
_entry.id   AF-A0A351YBN4-F1
#
_cell.length_a   1.000
_cell.length_b   1.000
_cell.length_c   1.000
_cell.angle_alpha   90.00
_cell.angle_beta   90.00
_cell.angle_gamma   90.00
#
_symmetry.space_group_name_H-M   'P 1'
#
loop_
_entity.id
_entity.type
_entity.pdbx_description
1 polymer ?
#
loop_
_entity_poly.entity_id
_entity_poly.type
_entity_poly.pdbx_seq_one_letter_code
_entity_poly.pdbx_strand_id
1 'polypeptide(L)' 'MAFDECPPGDSDYTYAKKSLELTHRWLDRCVKRFHETEPKYGYEQSLFPIVQGCVYPDLRRQSAEYIASKECDGNAIGG' A
#
# COMPACT_ATOMS: atom_id res chain seq x y z
N MET A 1 -7.51 -5.10 -3.16
CA MET A 1 -6.69 -3.87 -3.00
C MET A 1 -6.45 -3.64 -1.52
N ALA A 2 -5.22 -3.26 -1.13
CA ALA A 2 -4.92 -2.87 0.25
C ALA A 2 -5.59 -1.53 0.61
N PHE A 3 -5.83 -1.32 1.90
CA PHE A 3 -6.34 -0.06 2.41
C PHE A 3 -5.18 0.93 2.57
N ASP A 4 -5.33 2.13 2.02
CA ASP A 4 -4.29 3.16 1.98
C ASP A 4 -4.86 4.56 2.26
N GLU A 5 -3.96 5.53 2.41
CA GLU A 5 -4.31 6.95 2.41
C GLU A 5 -3.71 7.58 1.15
N CYS A 6 -4.55 8.24 0.34
CA CYS A 6 -4.10 9.02 -0.81
C CYS A 6 -3.96 10.49 -0.39
N PRO A 7 -2.73 11.00 -0.21
CA PRO A 7 -2.54 12.43 0.05
C PRO A 7 -2.92 13.27 -1.19
N PRO A 8 -3.40 14.51 -1.02
CA PRO A 8 -3.55 15.46 -2.13
C PRO A 8 -2.25 15.65 -2.91
N GLY A 9 -2.32 15.86 -4.23
CA GLY A 9 -1.14 15.93 -5.10
C GLY A 9 -0.22 17.16 -4.87
N ASP A 10 -0.73 18.18 -4.16
CA ASP A 10 -0.01 19.37 -3.73
C ASP A 10 0.50 19.30 -2.28
N SER A 11 0.39 18.12 -1.64
CA SER A 11 0.86 17.91 -0.28
C SER A 11 2.34 18.21 -0.13
N ASP A 12 2.69 18.88 0.97
CA ASP A 12 4.09 19.03 1.35
C ASP A 12 4.74 17.66 1.64
N TYR A 13 6.07 17.64 1.57
CA TYR A 13 6.85 16.44 1.78
C TYR A 13 6.58 15.77 3.13
N THR A 14 6.36 16.57 4.18
CA THR A 14 6.15 16.07 5.55
C THR A 14 4.82 15.34 5.66
N TYR A 15 3.75 15.90 5.10
CA TYR A 15 2.44 15.26 5.05
C TYR A 15 2.48 14.01 4.17
N ALA A 16 3.07 14.09 2.97
CA ALA A 16 3.20 12.95 2.07
C ALA A 16 3.95 11.79 2.74
N LYS A 17 5.04 12.06 3.46
CA LYS A 17 5.79 11.05 4.22
C LYS A 17 4.97 10.45 5.35
N LYS A 18 4.26 11.27 6.13
CA LYS A 18 3.39 10.79 7.21
C LYS A 18 2.26 9.89 6.69
N SER A 19 1.66 10.26 5.56
CA SER A 19 0.60 9.49 4.89
C SER A 19 1.15 8.17 4.33
N LEU A 20 2.36 8.19 3.76
CA LEU A 20 3.05 6.98 3.32
C LEU A 20 3.28 6.00 4.47
N GLU A 21 3.80 6.48 5.61
CA GLU A 21 4.00 5.66 6.81
C GLU A 21 2.69 5.08 7.36
N LEU A 22 1.57 5.81 7.25
CA LEU A 22 0.25 5.30 7.61
C LEU A 22 -0.19 4.18 6.66
N THR A 23 -0.02 4.38 5.35
CA THR A 23 -0.29 3.38 4.31
C THR A 23 0.50 2.09 4.56
N HIS A 24 1.78 2.19 4.92
CA HIS A 24 2.60 1.02 5.26
C HIS A 24 2.07 0.26 6.48
N ARG A 25 1.71 0.97 7.57
CA ARG A 25 1.09 0.33 8.76
C ARG A 25 -0.25 -0.33 8.45
N TRP A 26 -1.03 0.24 7.54
CA TRP A 26 -2.30 -0.35 7.10
C TRP A 26 -2.08 -1.56 6.19
N LEU A 27 -1.06 -1.52 5.33
CA LEU A 27 -0.69 -2.67 4.51
C LEU A 27 -0.35 -3.89 5.37
N ASP A 28 0.46 -3.73 6.43
CA ASP A 28 0.76 -4.83 7.35
C ASP A 28 -0.50 -5.45 7.96
N ARG A 29 -1.48 -4.61 8.31
CA ARG A 29 -2.77 -5.05 8.83
C ARG A 29 -3.62 -5.75 7.76
N CYS A 30 -3.59 -5.25 6.52
CA CYS A 30 -4.29 -5.85 5.39
C CYS A 30 -3.74 -7.24 5.06
N VAL A 31 -2.41 -7.38 4.94
CA VAL A 31 -1.74 -8.66 4.68
C VAL A 31 -2.08 -9.67 5.76
N LYS A 32 -1.92 -9.29 7.03
CA LYS A 32 -2.29 -10.15 8.16
C LYS A 32 -3.76 -10.58 8.08
N ARG A 33 -4.69 -9.62 7.92
CA ARG A 33 -6.12 -9.93 7.91
C ARG A 33 -6.50 -10.80 6.73
N PHE A 34 -5.90 -10.58 5.57
CA PHE A 34 -6.15 -11.34 4.35
C PHE A 34 -5.75 -12.81 4.51
N HIS A 35 -4.60 -13.09 5.13
CA HIS A 35 -4.17 -14.46 5.43
C HIS A 35 -5.00 -15.15 6.53
N GLU A 36 -5.77 -14.39 7.32
CA GLU A 36 -6.70 -14.92 8.33
C GLU A 36 -8.13 -15.11 7.79
N THR A 37 -8.35 -14.94 6.48
CA THR A 37 -9.66 -15.11 5.86
C THR A 37 -9.70 -16.29 4.91
N GLU A 38 -10.83 -16.98 4.89
CA GLU A 38 -11.10 -18.05 3.94
C GLU A 38 -11.64 -17.48 2.61
N PRO A 39 -11.33 -18.13 1.47
CA PRO A 39 -11.90 -17.82 0.17
C PRO A 39 -13.44 -17.81 0.19
N LYS A 40 -14.04 -16.93 -0.62
CA LYS A 40 -15.51 -16.85 -0.76
C LYS A 40 -15.95 -17.42 -2.09
N TYR A 41 -17.09 -18.12 -2.08
CA TYR A 41 -17.73 -18.67 -3.28
C TYR A 41 -16.86 -19.65 -4.08
N GLY A 42 -15.84 -20.25 -3.45
CA GLY A 42 -14.92 -21.19 -4.11
C GLY A 42 -13.86 -20.53 -4.99
N TYR A 43 -13.63 -19.22 -4.85
CA TYR A 43 -12.61 -18.49 -5.59
C TYR A 43 -11.57 -17.88 -4.65
N GLU A 44 -10.30 -18.11 -4.96
CA GLU A 44 -9.19 -17.42 -4.32
C GLU A 44 -9.27 -15.92 -4.59
N GLN A 45 -8.93 -15.14 -3.57
CA GLN A 45 -8.85 -13.69 -3.68
C GLN A 45 -7.39 -13.28 -3.86
N SER A 46 -7.16 -12.05 -4.32
CA SER A 46 -5.80 -11.48 -4.41
C SER A 46 -5.72 -10.15 -3.68
N LEU A 47 -4.58 -9.90 -3.05
CA LEU A 47 -4.28 -8.63 -2.39
C LEU A 47 -3.24 -7.86 -3.21
N PHE A 48 -3.56 -6.61 -3.52
CA PHE A 48 -2.68 -5.71 -4.28
C PHE A 48 -2.35 -4.52 -3.39
N PRO A 49 -1.12 -4.41 -2.88
CA PRO A 49 -0.62 -3.23 -2.19
C PRO A 49 -0.49 -2.03 -3.13
N ILE A 50 -0.48 -0.81 -2.57
CA ILE A 50 -0.56 0.43 -3.34
C ILE A 50 0.64 1.31 -3.03
N VAL A 51 1.49 1.54 -4.03
CA VAL A 51 2.65 2.44 -3.94
C VAL A 51 2.16 3.88 -3.89
N GLN A 52 2.23 4.48 -2.70
CA GLN A 52 2.04 5.90 -2.45
C GLN A 52 3.38 6.66 -2.40
N GLY A 53 3.33 7.98 -2.23
CA GLY A 53 4.52 8.85 -2.14
C GLY A 53 4.34 10.23 -2.76
N CYS A 54 3.12 10.58 -3.20
CA CYS A 54 2.83 11.82 -3.93
C CYS A 54 3.77 11.96 -5.15
N VAL A 55 4.22 13.17 -5.45
CA VAL A 55 5.16 13.47 -6.54
C VAL A 55 6.63 13.25 -6.18
N TYR A 56 6.94 12.83 -4.95
CA TYR A 56 8.30 12.75 -4.42
C TYR A 56 8.97 11.41 -4.77
N PRO A 57 10.03 11.38 -5.61
CA PRO A 57 10.61 10.14 -6.11
C PRO A 57 11.28 9.26 -5.05
N ASP A 58 11.85 9.88 -4.01
CA ASP A 58 12.46 9.19 -2.88
C ASP A 58 11.41 8.47 -2.02
N LEU A 59 10.28 9.12 -1.74
CA LEU A 59 9.14 8.50 -1.06
C LEU A 59 8.54 7.37 -1.90
N ARG A 60 8.39 7.56 -3.21
CA ARG A 60 7.92 6.51 -4.14
C ARG A 60 8.86 5.30 -4.15
N ARG A 61 10.19 5.52 -4.13
CA ARG A 61 11.18 4.44 -4.06
C ARG A 61 11.07 3.67 -2.75
N GLN A 62 11.07 4.37 -1.62
CA GLN A 62 10.89 3.76 -0.29
C GLN A 62 9.59 2.94 -0.23
N SER A 63 8.51 3.48 -0.80
CA SER A 63 7.22 2.82 -0.88
C SER A 63 7.26 1.54 -1.69
N ALA A 64 7.85 1.60 -2.90
CA ALA A 64 7.98 0.45 -3.79
C ALA A 64 8.83 -0.67 -3.17
N GLU A 65 9.94 -0.36 -2.51
CA GLU A 65 10.79 -1.34 -1.82
C GLU A 65 10.02 -2.04 -0.70
N TYR A 66 9.32 -1.27 0.15
CA TYR A 66 8.54 -1.82 1.25
C TYR A 66 7.34 -2.67 0.79
N ILE A 67 6.68 -2.26 -0.30
CA ILE A 67 5.55 -2.99 -0.87
C ILE A 67 6.01 -4.28 -1.55
N ALA A 68 7.08 -4.23 -2.34
CA ALA A 68 7.64 -5.41 -2.99
C ALA A 68 8.07 -6.46 -1.95
N SER A 69 8.56 -6.04 -0.78
CA SER A 69 8.93 -6.95 0.30
C SER A 69 7.76 -7.69 0.95
N LYS A 70 6.50 -7.39 0.58
CA LYS A 70 5.31 -8.13 1.04
C LYS A 70 4.96 -9.32 0.16
N GLU A 71 5.58 -9.43 -1.02
CA GLU A 71 5.43 -10.56 -1.94
C GLU A 71 3.96 -10.89 -2.26
N CYS A 72 3.11 -9.87 -2.36
CA CYS A 72 1.72 -10.02 -2.77
C CYS A 72 1.61 -10.23 -4.29
N ASP A 73 0.46 -10.72 -4.77
CA ASP A 73 0.21 -11.13 -6.16
C ASP A 73 0.45 -10.02 -7.21
N GLY A 74 0.38 -8.75 -6.80
CA GLY A 74 0.63 -7.62 -7.67
C GLY A 74 0.80 -6.31 -6.90
N ASN A 75 1.40 -5.32 -7.55
CA ASN A 75 1.66 -4.00 -6.97
C ASN A 75 0.98 -2.92 -7.80
N ALA A 76 0.19 -2.06 -7.16
CA ALA A 76 -0.47 -0.93 -7.79
C ALA A 76 0.32 0.38 -7.57
N ILE A 77 0.10 1.37 -8.45
CA ILE A 77 0.59 2.74 -8.29
C ILE A 77 -0.63 3.62 -8.03
N GLY A 78 -0.70 4.23 -6.85
CA GLY A 78 -1.81 5.10 -6.43
C GLY A 78 -1.34 6.54 -6.16
N GLY A 79 -2.27 7.50 -6.22
CA GLY A 79 -1.95 8.93 -6.14
C GLY A 79 -0.91 9.38 -7.17
#